data_AF-A0A0B2VV07-F1
#
_entry.id   AF-A0A0B2VV07-F1
#
_cell.length_a   1.000
_cell.length_b   1.000
_cell.length_c   1.000
_cell.angle_alpha   90.00
_cell.angle_beta   90.00
_cell.angle_gamma   90.00
#
_symmetry.space_group_name_H-M   'P 1'
#
loop_
_entity.id
_entity.type
_entity.pdbx_description
1 polymer ?
#
loop_
_entity_poly.entity_id
_entity_poly.type
_entity_poly.pdbx_seq_one_letter_code
_entity_poly.pdbx_strand_id
1 'polypeptide(L)'
;MQIEYALNAVKNGQPSVGLRASDGVVLATENKASILYEDQAKIEKLSRHIGCVYSGMGPDYRILVKKGRKIAMQYELMYGEEIPTTQLVTKLAAVMQEYTQSGGVRPFGVSMLIAGWDAEPGNGRPLLFQCDPSGAYFAWKATALGKNDVNAKTFLEKRFSDALELDDGIHTALLTLRESFDVATHYRWDFYQTETHVTLTILKRGVTLEQCRVNYDNQIVTVLVDGEPILRLELLHPVDPSTVQLKCTPSKMEVKMAKLIGQHWDSLEKKTDDHEQKKACFAILDQTCLVNWDKFAKEVDEEDEKLEGDAAVNKLFQKIYADADDDVKKAMLKSYTESGGTVLSTNWNEIKKKRTEVKPPEGMEYKRWDQ
;
A
#
# COMPACT_ATOMS: atom_id res chain seq x y z
N MET A 1 -7.48 5.55 -25.65
CA MET A 1 -6.99 4.26 -26.19
C MET A 1 -5.47 4.07 -26.08
N GLN A 2 -4.60 4.71 -26.87
CA GLN A 2 -3.15 4.40 -26.87
C GLN A 2 -2.43 4.70 -25.53
N ILE A 3 -2.79 5.80 -24.87
CA ILE A 3 -2.24 6.14 -23.53
C ILE A 3 -2.69 5.14 -22.46
N GLU A 4 -3.95 4.66 -22.53
CA GLU A 4 -4.46 3.67 -21.58
C GLU A 4 -3.75 2.32 -21.72
N TYR A 5 -3.39 1.91 -22.93
CA TYR A 5 -2.55 0.72 -23.14
C TYR A 5 -1.16 0.89 -22.52
N ALA A 6 -0.55 2.07 -22.67
CA ALA A 6 0.72 2.36 -22.03
C ALA A 6 0.62 2.32 -20.50
N LEU A 7 -0.43 2.91 -19.91
CA LEU A 7 -0.70 2.85 -18.46
C LEU A 7 -0.97 1.41 -17.99
N ASN A 8 -1.63 0.58 -18.79
CA ASN A 8 -1.79 -0.83 -18.48
C ASN A 8 -0.46 -1.60 -18.50
N ALA A 9 0.47 -1.24 -19.39
CA ALA A 9 1.82 -1.79 -19.36
C ALA A 9 2.56 -1.41 -18.06
N VAL A 10 2.37 -0.18 -17.57
CA VAL A 10 2.91 0.27 -16.27
C VAL A 10 2.34 -0.55 -15.11
N LYS A 11 1.02 -0.77 -15.07
CA LYS A 11 0.36 -1.58 -14.02
C LYS A 11 0.84 -3.03 -13.97
N ASN A 12 1.29 -3.57 -15.10
CA ASN A 12 1.87 -4.90 -15.18
C ASN A 12 3.39 -4.91 -14.98
N GLY A 13 4.02 -3.74 -14.85
CA GLY A 13 5.45 -3.61 -14.59
C GLY A 13 5.84 -3.98 -13.16
N GLN A 14 7.15 -4.14 -12.95
CA GLN A 14 7.70 -4.44 -11.64
C GLN A 14 7.46 -3.30 -10.65
N PRO A 15 7.14 -3.61 -9.38
CA PRO A 15 6.80 -2.60 -8.40
C PRO A 15 8.01 -1.72 -8.09
N SER A 16 7.74 -0.42 -8.01
CA SER A 16 8.70 0.61 -7.63
C SER A 16 8.05 1.55 -6.64
N VAL A 17 8.77 1.91 -5.60
CA VAL A 17 8.32 2.76 -4.50
C VAL A 17 9.22 3.98 -4.41
N GLY A 18 8.60 5.13 -4.16
CA GLY A 18 9.29 6.38 -3.89
C GLY A 18 8.75 7.00 -2.61
N LEU A 19 9.65 7.56 -1.81
CA LEU A 19 9.32 8.15 -0.53
C LEU A 19 10.22 9.37 -0.26
N ARG A 20 9.62 10.47 0.18
CA ARG A 20 10.29 11.70 0.61
C ARG A 20 10.40 11.72 2.13
N ALA A 21 11.61 11.59 2.65
CA ALA A 21 11.94 11.83 4.05
C ALA A 21 12.21 13.32 4.31
N SER A 22 12.41 13.69 5.57
CA SER A 22 12.76 15.06 5.99
C SER A 22 14.16 15.47 5.52
N ASP A 23 15.07 14.52 5.46
CA ASP A 23 16.51 14.67 5.18
C ASP A 23 16.97 13.92 3.91
N GLY A 24 16.04 13.34 3.14
CA GLY A 24 16.38 12.67 1.89
C GLY A 24 15.18 12.16 1.08
N VAL A 25 15.47 11.43 0.00
CA VAL A 25 14.46 10.76 -0.83
C VAL A 25 14.93 9.34 -1.12
N VAL A 26 14.03 8.37 -0.94
CA VAL A 26 14.27 6.96 -1.19
C VAL A 26 13.55 6.55 -2.48
N LEU A 27 14.28 5.89 -3.36
CA LEU A 27 13.73 5.12 -4.47
C LEU A 27 14.09 3.65 -4.25
N ALA A 28 13.10 2.78 -4.35
CA ALA A 28 13.29 1.33 -4.22
C ALA A 28 12.50 0.61 -5.30
N THR A 29 13.02 -0.49 -5.82
CA THR A 29 12.36 -1.28 -6.86
C THR A 29 12.77 -2.74 -6.78
N GLU A 30 11.91 -3.61 -7.28
CA GLU A 30 12.27 -5.01 -7.49
C GLU A 30 13.32 -5.13 -8.60
N ASN A 31 14.43 -5.79 -8.31
CA ASN A 31 15.29 -6.33 -9.34
C ASN A 31 15.27 -7.86 -9.33
N LYS A 32 14.77 -8.45 -10.40
CA LYS A 32 14.81 -9.90 -10.57
C LYS A 32 16.13 -10.26 -11.21
N ALA A 33 17.11 -10.58 -10.37
CA ALA A 33 18.39 -11.09 -10.84
C ALA A 33 18.15 -12.40 -11.61
N SER A 34 18.72 -12.49 -12.82
CA SER A 34 18.84 -13.74 -13.53
C SER A 34 20.23 -14.30 -13.33
N ILE A 35 20.33 -15.62 -13.15
CA ILE A 35 21.62 -16.31 -13.07
C ILE A 35 22.43 -16.25 -14.39
N LEU A 36 21.79 -15.88 -15.51
CA LEU A 36 22.39 -15.93 -16.84
C LEU A 36 22.97 -14.60 -17.33
N TYR A 37 22.62 -13.48 -16.70
CA TYR A 37 23.09 -12.16 -17.13
C TYR A 37 23.34 -11.22 -15.95
N GLU A 38 24.22 -10.26 -16.17
CA GLU A 38 24.61 -9.26 -15.18
C GLU A 38 23.46 -8.29 -14.91
N ASP A 39 23.16 -8.08 -13.63
CA ASP A 39 21.95 -7.40 -13.19
C ASP A 39 21.94 -5.93 -13.66
N GLN A 40 20.93 -5.54 -14.45
CA GLN A 40 20.82 -4.16 -14.93
C GLN A 40 20.23 -3.27 -13.84
N ALA A 41 20.97 -2.22 -13.45
CA ALA A 41 20.49 -1.25 -12.48
C ALA A 41 19.23 -0.54 -13.02
N LYS A 42 18.09 -0.77 -12.35
CA LYS A 42 16.81 -0.10 -12.65
C LYS A 42 16.73 1.33 -12.10
N ILE A 43 17.52 1.62 -11.07
CA ILE A 43 17.65 2.94 -10.50
C ILE A 43 18.88 3.59 -11.13
N GLU A 44 18.69 4.73 -11.79
CA GLU A 44 19.76 5.44 -12.48
C GLU A 44 19.81 6.92 -12.11
N LYS A 45 21.00 7.51 -12.16
CA LYS A 45 21.17 8.96 -12.01
C LYS A 45 20.89 9.69 -13.31
N LEU A 46 20.10 10.76 -13.25
CA LEU A 46 19.88 11.71 -14.36
C LEU A 46 20.85 12.89 -14.28
N SER A 47 21.18 13.32 -13.06
CA SER A 47 22.15 14.38 -12.74
C SER A 47 22.88 14.00 -11.44
N ARG A 48 23.76 14.87 -10.93
CA ARG A 48 24.47 14.67 -9.65
C ARG A 48 23.51 14.53 -8.46
N HIS A 49 22.46 15.36 -8.42
CA HIS A 49 21.47 15.39 -7.34
C HIS A 49 20.10 14.79 -7.71
N ILE A 50 19.95 14.20 -8.91
CA ILE A 50 18.67 13.65 -9.38
C ILE A 50 18.83 12.18 -9.80
N GLY A 51 18.03 11.31 -9.19
CA GLY A 51 17.88 9.90 -9.52
C GLY A 51 16.48 9.58 -10.05
N CYS A 52 16.35 8.47 -10.77
CA CYS A 52 15.05 7.97 -11.21
C CYS A 52 14.97 6.44 -11.20
N VAL A 53 13.73 5.97 -11.18
CA VAL A 53 13.35 4.56 -11.34
C VAL A 53 12.05 4.49 -12.14
N TYR A 54 11.67 3.31 -12.64
CA TYR A 54 10.50 3.15 -13.49
C TYR A 54 9.69 1.89 -13.18
N SER A 55 8.43 1.91 -13.58
CA SER A 55 7.63 0.70 -13.80
C SER A 55 7.14 0.66 -15.26
N GLY A 56 7.21 -0.52 -15.89
CA GLY A 56 6.77 -0.76 -17.27
C GLY A 56 7.89 -1.31 -18.17
N MET A 57 8.01 -0.79 -19.39
CA MET A 57 8.95 -1.26 -20.41
C MET A 57 10.39 -0.72 -20.23
N GLY A 58 11.35 -1.57 -19.86
CA GLY A 58 12.75 -1.19 -19.69
C GLY A 58 13.43 -0.49 -20.89
N PRO A 59 13.19 -0.89 -22.16
CA PRO A 59 13.74 -0.18 -23.31
C PRO A 59 13.31 1.30 -23.41
N ASP A 60 12.06 1.58 -23.06
CA ASP A 60 11.50 2.94 -23.08
C ASP A 60 12.12 3.81 -21.99
N TYR A 61 12.28 3.26 -20.79
CA TYR A 61 12.98 3.91 -19.69
C TYR A 61 14.39 4.35 -20.10
N ARG A 62 15.18 3.48 -20.75
CA ARG A 62 16.54 3.82 -21.19
C ARG A 62 16.58 5.00 -22.18
N ILE A 63 15.55 5.14 -23.02
CA ILE A 63 15.43 6.29 -23.93
C ILE A 63 15.21 7.57 -23.11
N LEU A 64 14.29 7.52 -22.14
CA LEU A 64 13.99 8.68 -21.27
C LEU A 64 15.18 9.07 -20.40
N VAL A 65 15.92 8.11 -19.83
CA VAL A 65 17.16 8.39 -19.07
C VAL A 65 18.19 9.11 -19.93
N LYS A 66 18.42 8.63 -21.17
CA LYS A 66 19.35 9.29 -22.10
C LYS A 66 18.92 10.71 -22.44
N LYS A 67 17.62 10.94 -22.68
CA LYS A 67 17.07 12.28 -22.94
C LYS A 67 17.17 13.18 -21.71
N GLY A 68 16.87 12.66 -20.51
CA GLY A 68 16.97 13.37 -19.24
C GLY A 68 18.40 13.83 -18.94
N ARG A 69 19.38 12.93 -19.07
CA ARG A 69 20.81 13.28 -18.93
C ARG A 69 21.22 14.39 -19.91
N LYS A 70 20.80 14.30 -21.17
CA LYS A 70 21.08 15.34 -22.17
C LYS A 70 20.47 16.69 -21.79
N ILE A 71 19.22 16.70 -21.33
CA ILE A 71 18.53 17.92 -20.87
C ILE A 71 19.28 18.55 -19.68
N ALA A 72 19.69 17.74 -18.70
CA ALA A 72 20.43 18.21 -17.53
C ALA A 72 21.78 18.82 -17.92
N MET A 73 22.56 18.12 -18.76
CA MET A 73 23.85 18.62 -19.23
C MET A 73 23.73 19.90 -20.06
N GLN A 74 22.70 20.01 -20.91
CA GLN A 74 22.46 21.21 -21.69
C GLN A 74 22.10 22.41 -20.82
N TYR A 75 21.34 22.19 -19.74
CA TYR A 75 21.03 23.23 -18.77
C TYR A 75 22.30 23.70 -18.04
N GLU A 76 23.11 22.77 -17.52
CA GLU A 76 24.38 23.10 -16.84
C GLU A 76 25.34 23.87 -17.77
N LEU A 77 25.43 23.48 -19.05
CA LEU A 77 26.23 24.18 -20.03
C LEU A 77 25.73 25.61 -20.32
N MET A 78 24.40 25.82 -20.32
CA MET A 78 23.78 27.10 -20.67
C MET A 78 23.76 28.08 -19.51
N TYR A 79 23.51 27.60 -18.29
CA TYR A 79 23.28 28.44 -17.11
C TYR A 79 24.43 28.37 -16.09
N GLY A 80 25.36 27.41 -16.22
CA GLY A 80 26.50 27.25 -15.30
C GLY A 80 26.12 26.70 -13.92
N GLU A 81 24.90 26.19 -13.76
CA GLU A 81 24.38 25.63 -12.50
C GLU A 81 23.62 24.31 -12.77
N GLU A 82 23.43 23.50 -11.73
CA GLU A 82 22.71 22.24 -11.87
C GLU A 82 21.20 22.48 -12.12
N ILE A 83 20.59 21.67 -12.98
CA ILE A 83 19.17 21.82 -13.32
C ILE A 83 18.28 21.57 -12.10
N PRO A 84 17.33 22.45 -11.76
CA PRO A 84 16.36 22.16 -10.69
C PRO A 84 15.50 20.94 -11.04
N THR A 85 15.19 20.11 -10.05
CA THR A 85 14.46 18.85 -10.27
C THR A 85 13.13 19.08 -10.97
N THR A 86 12.39 20.11 -10.56
CA THR A 86 11.10 20.46 -11.17
C THR A 86 11.24 20.77 -12.67
N GLN A 87 12.28 21.51 -13.07
CA GLN A 87 12.52 21.82 -14.48
C GLN A 87 12.87 20.58 -15.30
N LEU A 88 13.69 19.67 -14.75
CA LEU A 88 14.02 18.42 -15.44
C LEU A 88 12.76 17.57 -15.67
N VAL A 89 11.90 17.44 -14.64
CA VAL A 89 10.64 16.69 -14.73
C VAL A 89 9.72 17.31 -15.78
N THR A 90 9.52 18.64 -15.77
CA THR A 90 8.68 19.31 -16.78
C THR A 90 9.19 19.08 -18.20
N LYS A 91 10.51 19.12 -18.42
CA LYS A 91 11.10 18.87 -19.75
C LYS A 91 10.97 17.41 -20.18
N LEU A 92 11.14 16.45 -19.26
CA LEU A 92 10.92 15.03 -19.54
C LEU A 92 9.44 14.73 -19.84
N ALA A 93 8.53 15.34 -19.08
CA ALA A 93 7.10 15.24 -19.31
C ALA A 93 6.70 15.74 -20.69
N ALA A 94 7.28 16.87 -21.14
CA ALA A 94 7.07 17.40 -22.49
C ALA A 94 7.57 16.41 -23.57
N VAL A 95 8.72 15.76 -23.35
CA VAL A 95 9.21 14.68 -24.24
C VAL A 95 8.23 13.52 -24.30
N MET A 96 7.66 13.09 -23.16
CA MET A 96 6.67 12.00 -23.14
C MET A 96 5.39 12.42 -23.87
N GLN A 97 4.93 13.66 -23.65
CA GLN A 97 3.76 14.24 -24.29
C GLN A 97 3.92 14.32 -25.82
N GLU A 98 5.09 14.70 -26.33
CA GLU A 98 5.36 14.78 -27.78
C GLU A 98 5.08 13.45 -28.50
N TYR A 99 5.37 12.32 -27.84
CA TYR A 99 5.13 10.96 -28.34
C TYR A 99 3.65 10.55 -28.27
N THR A 100 2.79 11.37 -27.66
CA THR A 100 1.32 11.20 -27.69
C THR A 100 0.64 12.02 -28.77
N GLN A 101 1.30 13.06 -29.28
CA GLN A 101 0.71 14.02 -30.24
C GLN A 101 1.29 13.88 -31.65
N SER A 102 2.43 13.20 -31.80
CA SER A 102 3.08 12.98 -33.09
C SER A 102 2.59 11.70 -33.77
N GLY A 103 2.33 11.76 -35.07
CA GLY A 103 2.01 10.58 -35.88
C GLY A 103 3.24 9.69 -36.09
N GLY A 104 3.03 8.37 -36.19
CA GLY A 104 4.11 7.41 -36.49
C GLY A 104 4.98 7.01 -35.29
N VAL A 105 4.72 7.55 -34.11
CA VAL A 105 5.35 7.15 -32.85
C VAL A 105 4.30 6.58 -31.89
N ARG A 106 4.75 5.79 -30.92
CA ARG A 106 3.90 5.29 -29.83
C ARG A 106 4.23 6.00 -28.51
N PRO A 107 3.25 6.17 -27.61
CA PRO A 107 3.53 6.59 -26.24
C PRO A 107 4.52 5.66 -25.55
N PHE A 108 5.25 6.21 -24.57
CA PHE A 108 6.15 5.44 -23.73
C PHE A 108 5.36 4.51 -22.81
N GLY A 109 5.72 3.23 -22.75
CA GLY A 109 5.10 2.23 -21.89
C GLY A 109 5.68 2.20 -20.47
N VAL A 110 6.03 3.37 -19.92
CA VAL A 110 6.66 3.51 -18.59
C VAL A 110 6.10 4.71 -17.84
N SER A 111 5.96 4.56 -16.54
CA SER A 111 5.88 5.67 -15.59
C SER A 111 7.19 5.71 -14.81
N MET A 112 7.68 6.92 -14.54
CA MET A 112 8.94 7.16 -13.83
C MET A 112 8.68 7.79 -12.47
N LEU A 113 9.41 7.35 -11.46
CA LEU A 113 9.63 8.12 -10.24
C LEU A 113 10.96 8.83 -10.35
N ILE A 114 10.97 10.12 -10.11
CA ILE A 114 12.14 11.00 -10.21
C ILE A 114 12.32 11.64 -8.83
N ALA A 115 13.46 11.34 -8.21
CA ALA A 115 13.85 11.85 -6.90
C ALA A 115 14.98 12.87 -7.07
N GLY A 116 14.86 13.99 -6.38
CA GLY A 116 15.85 15.06 -6.44
C GLY A 116 16.13 15.67 -5.07
N TRP A 117 17.32 16.23 -4.94
CA TRP A 117 17.75 17.03 -3.79
C TRP A 117 18.16 18.41 -4.29
N ASP A 118 17.20 19.32 -4.36
CA ASP A 118 17.47 20.69 -4.82
C ASP A 118 18.11 21.48 -3.66
N ALA A 119 19.15 22.25 -3.93
CA ALA A 119 19.78 23.09 -2.91
C ALA A 119 18.87 24.27 -2.53
N GLU A 120 18.48 24.38 -1.26
CA GLU A 120 17.85 25.57 -0.69
C GLU A 120 18.78 26.19 0.40
N PRO A 121 18.67 27.50 0.68
CA PRO A 121 19.46 28.13 1.75
C PRO A 121 19.12 27.52 3.11
N GLY A 122 20.08 26.81 3.73
CA GLY A 122 19.98 26.30 5.10
C GLY A 122 19.71 24.79 5.21
N ASN A 123 18.98 24.19 4.26
CA ASN A 123 18.89 22.73 4.10
C ASN A 123 18.53 22.39 2.65
N GLY A 124 18.89 21.21 2.16
CA GLY A 124 18.41 20.78 0.85
C GLY A 124 16.95 20.37 0.88
N ARG A 125 16.27 20.52 -0.25
CA ARG A 125 14.85 20.22 -0.41
C ARG A 125 14.68 18.87 -1.10
N PRO A 126 14.25 17.82 -0.38
CA PRO A 126 13.93 16.55 -0.99
C PRO A 126 12.66 16.68 -1.83
N LEU A 127 12.71 16.16 -3.05
CA LEU A 127 11.62 16.21 -4.02
C LEU A 127 11.40 14.82 -4.63
N LEU A 128 10.14 14.43 -4.75
CA LEU A 128 9.73 13.20 -5.41
C LEU A 128 8.62 13.52 -6.40
N PHE A 129 8.82 13.14 -7.65
CA PHE A 129 7.87 13.30 -8.74
C PHE A 129 7.54 11.97 -9.38
N GLN A 130 6.29 11.83 -9.81
CA GLN A 130 5.86 10.81 -10.76
C GLN A 130 5.67 11.47 -12.12
N CYS A 131 6.08 10.81 -13.20
CA CYS A 131 5.82 11.21 -14.57
C CYS A 131 5.25 10.03 -15.35
N ASP A 132 4.11 10.24 -16.01
CA ASP A 132 3.32 9.19 -16.69
C ASP A 132 3.45 9.26 -18.22
N PRO A 133 3.11 8.17 -18.95
CA PRO A 133 3.08 8.08 -20.42
C PRO A 133 2.39 9.23 -21.15
N SER A 134 1.42 9.87 -20.51
CA SER A 134 0.66 11.01 -21.06
C SER A 134 1.45 12.32 -21.09
N GLY A 135 2.57 12.39 -20.37
CA GLY A 135 3.24 13.64 -20.02
C GLY A 135 2.64 14.32 -18.78
N ALA A 136 1.69 13.70 -18.09
CA ALA A 136 1.27 14.17 -16.78
C ALA A 136 2.36 13.90 -15.75
N TYR A 137 2.59 14.86 -14.85
CA TYR A 137 3.52 14.70 -13.73
C TYR A 137 2.96 15.31 -12.45
N PHE A 138 3.30 14.71 -11.31
CA PHE A 138 2.77 15.07 -10.00
C PHE A 138 3.88 14.99 -8.95
N ALA A 139 3.87 15.94 -8.01
CA ALA A 139 4.72 15.86 -6.82
C ALA A 139 4.07 14.94 -5.78
N TRP A 140 4.87 14.10 -5.13
CA TRP A 140 4.42 13.14 -4.14
C TRP A 140 5.23 13.24 -2.85
N LYS A 141 4.58 12.93 -1.73
CA LYS A 141 5.26 12.66 -0.45
C LYS A 141 5.75 11.21 -0.42
N ALA A 142 4.87 10.28 -0.76
CA ALA A 142 5.19 8.89 -1.00
C ALA A 142 4.25 8.36 -2.09
N THR A 143 4.73 7.44 -2.93
CA THR A 143 3.92 6.80 -3.97
C THR A 143 4.55 5.48 -4.39
N ALA A 144 3.75 4.64 -5.05
CA ALA A 144 4.18 3.39 -5.63
C ALA A 144 3.65 3.25 -7.06
N LEU A 145 4.41 2.55 -7.91
CA LEU A 145 4.07 2.22 -9.29
C LEU A 145 4.21 0.72 -9.50
N GLY A 146 3.55 0.21 -10.54
CA GLY A 146 3.69 -1.18 -10.97
C GLY A 146 2.60 -2.10 -10.45
N LYS A 147 2.89 -3.39 -10.46
CA LYS A 147 1.97 -4.42 -9.99
C LYS A 147 1.66 -4.20 -8.50
N ASN A 148 0.38 -4.31 -8.15
CA ASN A 148 -0.12 -4.12 -6.78
C ASN A 148 0.13 -2.71 -6.20
N ASP A 149 0.27 -1.68 -7.05
CA ASP A 149 0.53 -0.31 -6.60
C ASP A 149 -0.56 0.25 -5.66
N VAL A 150 -1.82 -0.14 -5.85
CA VAL A 150 -2.93 0.26 -4.98
C VAL A 150 -2.69 -0.17 -3.52
N ASN A 151 -2.33 -1.44 -3.31
CA ASN A 151 -2.03 -1.95 -1.96
C ASN A 151 -0.77 -1.31 -1.38
N ALA A 152 0.26 -1.12 -2.22
CA ALA A 152 1.50 -0.44 -1.82
C ALA A 152 1.22 1.00 -1.36
N LYS A 153 0.36 1.74 -2.08
CA LYS A 153 -0.06 3.10 -1.70
C LYS A 153 -0.81 3.11 -0.37
N THR A 154 -1.78 2.21 -0.19
CA THR A 154 -2.51 2.10 1.09
C THR A 154 -1.57 1.74 2.26
N PHE A 155 -0.55 0.91 2.03
CA PHE A 155 0.46 0.61 3.05
C PHE A 155 1.31 1.85 3.38
N LEU A 156 1.75 2.59 2.37
CA LEU A 156 2.51 3.84 2.55
C LEU A 156 1.68 4.88 3.29
N GLU A 157 0.41 5.08 2.94
CA GLU A 157 -0.49 6.03 3.60
C GLU A 157 -0.59 5.79 5.11
N LYS A 158 -0.56 4.52 5.53
CA LYS A 158 -0.61 4.14 6.97
C LYS A 158 0.70 4.30 7.71
N ARG A 159 1.85 4.26 7.01
CA ARG A 159 3.19 4.24 7.63
C ARG A 159 3.96 5.54 7.44
N PHE A 160 3.55 6.37 6.50
CA PHE A 160 4.21 7.63 6.18
C PHE A 160 3.91 8.71 7.23
N SER A 161 4.92 9.49 7.59
CA SER A 161 4.75 10.74 8.34
C SER A 161 5.68 11.81 7.77
N ASP A 162 5.32 13.09 7.93
CA ASP A 162 6.19 14.19 7.46
C ASP A 162 7.50 14.33 8.26
N ALA A 163 7.58 13.71 9.44
CA ALA A 163 8.77 13.69 10.30
C ALA A 163 9.71 12.52 10.02
N LEU A 164 9.37 11.65 9.06
CA LEU A 164 10.14 10.45 8.75
C LEU A 164 11.56 10.81 8.28
N GLU A 165 12.57 10.26 8.94
CA GLU A 165 13.98 10.38 8.54
C GLU A 165 14.36 9.33 7.50
N LEU A 166 15.52 9.50 6.86
CA LEU A 166 15.96 8.70 5.72
C LEU A 166 16.05 7.20 6.05
N ASP A 167 16.61 6.85 7.21
CA ASP A 167 16.80 5.45 7.61
C ASP A 167 15.46 4.72 7.81
N ASP A 168 14.52 5.36 8.50
CA ASP A 168 13.14 4.86 8.65
C ASP A 168 12.41 4.83 7.30
N GLY A 169 12.72 5.79 6.42
CA GLY A 169 12.28 5.84 5.04
C GLY A 169 12.71 4.62 4.23
N ILE A 170 13.98 4.23 4.32
CA ILE A 170 14.52 3.05 3.66
C ILE A 170 13.79 1.80 4.16
N HIS A 171 13.64 1.66 5.47
CA HIS A 171 12.94 0.54 6.07
C HIS A 171 11.48 0.46 5.62
N THR A 172 10.78 1.60 5.62
CA THR A 172 9.39 1.70 5.16
C THR A 172 9.25 1.33 3.68
N ALA A 173 10.17 1.78 2.82
CA ALA A 173 10.17 1.45 1.39
C ALA A 173 10.39 -0.06 1.15
N LEU A 174 11.32 -0.68 1.88
CA LEU A 174 11.58 -2.12 1.81
C LEU A 174 10.40 -2.95 2.32
N LEU A 175 9.79 -2.56 3.43
CA LEU A 175 8.57 -3.20 3.95
C LEU A 175 7.40 -3.09 2.97
N THR A 176 7.21 -1.91 2.37
CA THR A 176 6.17 -1.69 1.37
C THR A 176 6.33 -2.63 0.19
N LEU A 177 7.56 -2.73 -0.33
CA LEU A 177 7.86 -3.65 -1.41
C LEU A 177 7.54 -5.09 -0.99
N ARG A 178 8.06 -5.54 0.17
CA ARG A 178 7.81 -6.88 0.74
C ARG A 178 6.31 -7.23 0.83
N GLU A 179 5.52 -6.39 1.48
CA GLU A 179 4.08 -6.63 1.70
C GLU A 179 3.31 -6.63 0.37
N SER A 180 3.73 -5.79 -0.57
CA SER A 180 3.12 -5.73 -1.91
C SER A 180 3.42 -6.99 -2.76
N PHE A 181 4.50 -7.73 -2.44
CA PHE A 181 4.85 -9.00 -3.09
C PHE A 181 4.08 -10.20 -2.54
N ASP A 182 3.82 -10.24 -1.22
CA ASP A 182 3.30 -11.45 -0.57
C ASP A 182 1.90 -11.85 -1.05
N VAL A 183 1.16 -10.95 -1.72
CA VAL A 183 -0.15 -11.28 -2.33
C VAL A 183 -0.03 -12.15 -3.60
N ALA A 184 1.13 -12.16 -4.29
CA ALA A 184 1.30 -12.89 -5.56
C ALA A 184 1.93 -14.29 -5.42
N THR A 185 2.66 -14.54 -4.34
CA THR A 185 3.35 -15.82 -4.08
C THR A 185 2.68 -16.64 -2.96
N HIS A 186 1.87 -16.03 -2.08
CA HIS A 186 1.08 -16.78 -1.12
C HIS A 186 -0.24 -17.20 -1.75
N TYR A 187 -0.21 -18.31 -2.48
CA TYR A 187 -1.45 -19.03 -2.76
C TYR A 187 -2.09 -19.39 -1.42
N ARG A 188 -3.35 -19.01 -1.23
CA ARG A 188 -4.10 -19.45 -0.05
C ARG A 188 -4.03 -20.97 0.02
N TRP A 189 -3.49 -21.47 1.11
CA TRP A 189 -3.37 -22.89 1.35
C TRP A 189 -4.01 -23.24 2.68
N ASP A 190 -4.40 -24.50 2.81
CA ASP A 190 -4.99 -25.06 4.01
C ASP A 190 -4.48 -26.50 4.14
N PHE A 191 -4.56 -27.07 5.33
CA PHE A 191 -4.19 -28.47 5.53
C PHE A 191 -5.24 -29.18 6.36
N TYR A 192 -5.39 -30.46 6.07
CA TYR A 192 -6.14 -31.37 6.91
C TYR A 192 -5.35 -32.65 7.06
N GLN A 193 -5.69 -33.45 8.05
CA GLN A 193 -4.95 -34.65 8.38
C GLN A 193 -5.88 -35.78 8.79
N THR A 194 -5.38 -36.98 8.59
CA THR A 194 -5.89 -38.20 9.23
C THR A 194 -4.84 -38.69 10.23
N GLU A 195 -5.09 -39.81 10.90
CA GLU A 195 -4.09 -40.43 11.79
C GLU A 195 -2.79 -40.81 11.05
N THR A 196 -2.90 -41.15 9.76
CA THR A 196 -1.79 -41.69 8.95
C THR A 196 -1.26 -40.73 7.88
N HIS A 197 -2.04 -39.72 7.48
CA HIS A 197 -1.67 -38.83 6.37
C HIS A 197 -1.89 -37.36 6.72
N VAL A 198 -1.15 -36.50 6.05
CA VAL A 198 -1.35 -35.05 6.01
C VAL A 198 -1.59 -34.66 4.55
N THR A 199 -2.60 -33.82 4.31
CA THR A 199 -2.93 -33.31 2.98
C THR A 199 -2.88 -31.79 2.99
N LEU A 200 -1.97 -31.24 2.19
CA LEU A 200 -1.82 -29.80 1.93
C LEU A 200 -2.63 -29.44 0.69
N THR A 201 -3.54 -28.48 0.81
CA THR A 201 -4.37 -27.94 -0.27
C THR A 201 -3.91 -26.55 -0.64
N ILE A 202 -3.58 -26.31 -1.92
CA ILE A 202 -3.13 -25.02 -2.43
C ILE A 202 -4.15 -24.51 -3.45
N LEU A 203 -4.75 -23.34 -3.20
CA LEU A 203 -5.77 -22.75 -4.07
C LEU A 203 -5.11 -22.01 -5.25
N LYS A 204 -4.60 -22.79 -6.21
CA LYS A 204 -4.10 -22.30 -7.50
C LYS A 204 -4.97 -22.88 -8.62
N ARG A 205 -5.64 -22.01 -9.39
CA ARG A 205 -6.55 -22.41 -10.47
C ARG A 205 -5.78 -22.65 -11.78
N GLY A 206 -6.30 -23.56 -12.61
CA GLY A 206 -5.85 -23.72 -13.99
C GLY A 206 -4.47 -24.37 -14.16
N VAL A 207 -4.03 -25.16 -13.17
CA VAL A 207 -2.74 -25.87 -13.24
C VAL A 207 -2.97 -27.34 -13.57
N THR A 208 -2.22 -27.87 -14.52
CA THR A 208 -2.24 -29.30 -14.86
C THR A 208 -1.18 -30.07 -14.08
N LEU A 209 -1.37 -31.39 -13.96
CA LEU A 209 -0.45 -32.26 -13.21
C LEU A 209 0.96 -32.27 -13.82
N GLU A 210 1.08 -32.08 -15.14
CA GLU A 210 2.35 -32.06 -15.87
C GLU A 210 3.23 -30.86 -15.52
N GLN A 211 2.60 -29.74 -15.17
CA GLN A 211 3.29 -28.51 -14.80
C GLN A 211 3.79 -28.54 -13.35
N CYS A 212 3.34 -29.50 -12.55
CA CYS A 212 3.54 -29.49 -11.11
C CYS A 212 4.57 -30.51 -10.66
N ARG A 213 5.42 -30.13 -9.70
CA ARG A 213 6.34 -31.04 -9.02
C ARG A 213 6.33 -30.76 -7.53
N VAL A 214 6.48 -31.80 -6.72
CA VAL A 214 6.64 -31.69 -5.28
C VAL A 214 7.97 -32.32 -4.92
N ASN A 215 8.81 -31.54 -4.27
CA ASN A 215 10.07 -32.02 -3.70
C ASN A 215 9.95 -32.01 -2.18
N TYR A 216 10.39 -33.08 -1.55
CA TYR A 216 10.52 -33.17 -0.11
C TYR A 216 11.98 -33.45 0.24
N ASP A 217 12.58 -32.57 1.02
CA ASP A 217 13.95 -32.73 1.52
C ASP A 217 14.03 -32.20 2.95
N ASN A 218 14.60 -32.99 3.87
CA ASN A 218 14.83 -32.59 5.27
C ASN A 218 13.63 -31.88 5.95
N GLN A 219 12.43 -32.47 5.90
CA GLN A 219 11.17 -31.87 6.43
C GLN A 219 10.65 -30.66 5.66
N ILE A 220 11.32 -30.21 4.61
CA ILE A 220 10.89 -29.09 3.78
C ILE A 220 10.14 -29.62 2.56
N VAL A 221 8.86 -29.26 2.46
CA VAL A 221 8.04 -29.50 1.27
C VAL A 221 8.14 -28.27 0.37
N THR A 222 8.57 -28.47 -0.87
CA THR A 222 8.57 -27.43 -1.91
C THR A 222 7.66 -27.86 -3.04
N VAL A 223 6.61 -27.08 -3.30
CA VAL A 223 5.72 -27.28 -4.45
C VAL A 223 6.14 -26.33 -5.56
N LEU A 224 6.39 -26.86 -6.75
CA LEU A 224 6.81 -26.13 -7.93
C LEU A 224 5.75 -26.21 -9.03
N VAL A 225 5.57 -25.11 -9.76
CA VAL A 225 4.76 -25.05 -10.98
C VAL A 225 5.60 -24.42 -12.09
N ASP A 226 5.69 -25.09 -13.24
CA ASP A 226 6.51 -24.68 -14.39
C ASP A 226 7.99 -24.41 -14.03
N GLY A 227 8.50 -25.10 -13.00
CA GLY A 227 9.87 -24.96 -12.51
C GLY A 227 10.07 -23.84 -11.47
N GLU A 228 9.06 -23.00 -11.22
CA GLU A 228 9.11 -21.97 -10.17
C GLU A 228 8.52 -22.50 -8.85
N PRO A 229 9.20 -22.32 -7.70
CA PRO A 229 8.66 -22.69 -6.40
C PRO A 229 7.49 -21.77 -6.02
N ILE A 230 6.32 -22.35 -5.83
CA ILE A 230 5.09 -21.62 -5.47
C ILE A 230 4.76 -21.66 -3.98
N LEU A 231 5.29 -22.65 -3.27
CA LEU A 231 5.08 -22.81 -1.83
C LEU A 231 6.23 -23.62 -1.27
N ARG A 232 6.81 -23.16 -0.16
CA ARG A 232 7.89 -23.84 0.55
C ARG A 232 7.62 -23.80 2.04
N LEU A 233 7.39 -24.96 2.64
CA LEU A 233 7.03 -25.10 4.06
C LEU A 233 8.00 -26.05 4.76
N GLU A 234 8.46 -25.70 5.96
CA GLU A 234 9.11 -26.65 6.87
C GLU A 234 8.03 -27.33 7.71
N LEU A 235 7.81 -28.62 7.50
CA LEU A 235 6.79 -29.38 8.20
C LEU A 235 7.14 -29.53 9.68
N LEU A 236 6.12 -29.53 10.54
CA LEU A 236 6.27 -29.75 11.97
C LEU A 236 6.91 -31.11 12.31
N HIS A 237 6.56 -32.14 11.54
CA HIS A 237 7.05 -33.50 11.71
C HIS A 237 7.42 -34.15 10.37
N PRO A 238 8.30 -35.18 10.39
CA PRO A 238 8.71 -35.85 9.17
C PRO A 238 7.59 -36.68 8.54
N VAL A 239 7.63 -36.77 7.22
CA VAL A 239 6.74 -37.59 6.38
C VAL A 239 7.57 -38.58 5.56
N ASP A 240 6.94 -39.64 5.08
CA ASP A 240 7.59 -40.63 4.21
C ASP A 240 7.70 -40.07 2.77
N PRO A 241 8.93 -39.82 2.26
CA PRO A 241 9.15 -39.27 0.92
C PRO A 241 8.58 -40.15 -0.20
N SER A 242 8.49 -41.47 0.01
CA SER A 242 8.06 -42.42 -1.02
C SER A 242 6.55 -42.39 -1.28
N THR A 243 5.78 -41.76 -0.39
CA THR A 243 4.31 -41.77 -0.40
C THR A 243 3.68 -40.46 -0.87
N VAL A 244 4.50 -39.48 -1.28
CA VAL A 244 4.04 -38.16 -1.69
C VAL A 244 3.21 -38.27 -2.97
N GLN A 245 1.92 -37.97 -2.87
CA GLN A 245 0.98 -37.99 -3.99
C GLN A 245 0.48 -36.58 -4.28
N LEU A 246 0.63 -36.15 -5.53
CA LEU A 246 0.08 -34.87 -6.01
C LEU A 246 -1.18 -35.12 -6.83
N LYS A 247 -2.24 -34.35 -6.56
CA LYS A 247 -3.46 -34.30 -7.34
C LYS A 247 -3.77 -32.86 -7.73
N CYS A 248 -3.99 -32.61 -9.01
CA CYS A 248 -4.39 -31.29 -9.51
C CYS A 248 -5.86 -31.33 -9.91
N THR A 249 -6.61 -30.30 -9.53
CA THR A 249 -7.99 -30.05 -9.97
C THR A 249 -8.05 -28.64 -10.58
N PRO A 250 -9.10 -28.30 -11.35
CA PRO A 250 -9.21 -26.97 -11.96
C PRO A 250 -9.16 -25.80 -10.96
N SER A 251 -9.56 -26.05 -9.70
CA SER A 251 -9.64 -25.04 -8.65
C SER A 251 -8.50 -25.06 -7.62
N LYS A 252 -7.79 -26.19 -7.47
CA LYS A 252 -6.79 -26.40 -6.41
C LYS A 252 -5.81 -27.55 -6.71
N MET A 253 -4.68 -27.53 -6.04
CA MET A 253 -3.71 -28.61 -5.98
C MET A 253 -3.74 -29.24 -4.58
N GLU A 254 -3.62 -30.56 -4.50
CA GLU A 254 -3.60 -31.32 -3.24
C GLU A 254 -2.35 -32.18 -3.19
N VAL A 255 -1.54 -31.99 -2.15
CA VAL A 255 -0.34 -32.78 -1.87
C VAL A 255 -0.63 -33.64 -0.65
N LYS A 256 -0.73 -34.95 -0.85
CA LYS A 256 -0.96 -35.93 0.21
C LYS A 256 0.36 -36.62 0.57
N MET A 257 0.66 -36.70 1.86
CA MET A 257 1.92 -37.24 2.39
C MET A 257 1.60 -38.19 3.54
N ALA A 258 2.24 -39.36 3.61
CA ALA A 258 2.09 -40.24 4.77
C ALA A 258 2.98 -39.77 5.92
N LYS A 259 2.42 -39.74 7.14
CA LYS A 259 3.16 -39.38 8.34
C LYS A 259 4.14 -40.48 8.70
N LEU A 260 5.36 -40.12 9.10
CA LEU A 260 6.33 -41.10 9.60
C LEU A 260 5.98 -41.58 11.02
N ILE A 261 5.34 -40.71 11.80
CA ILE A 261 4.80 -40.99 13.13
C ILE A 261 3.31 -40.62 13.14
N GLY A 262 2.45 -41.57 13.48
CA GLY A 262 0.99 -41.42 13.53
C GLY A 262 0.52 -40.57 14.70
N GLN A 263 0.87 -39.28 14.71
CA GLN A 263 0.46 -38.31 15.72
C GLN A 263 -0.38 -37.18 15.12
N HIS A 264 -1.14 -36.49 15.97
CA HIS A 264 -1.90 -35.30 15.60
C HIS A 264 -0.96 -34.10 15.43
N TRP A 265 -1.17 -33.29 14.40
CA TRP A 265 -0.37 -32.10 14.12
C TRP A 265 -1.20 -30.83 14.40
N ASP A 266 -0.85 -30.06 15.42
CA ASP A 266 -1.57 -28.82 15.73
C ASP A 266 -1.36 -27.72 14.67
N SER A 267 -0.23 -27.77 13.96
CA SER A 267 0.09 -26.94 12.81
C SER A 267 0.80 -27.76 11.73
N LEU A 268 0.65 -27.37 10.46
CA LEU A 268 1.40 -28.00 9.37
C LEU A 268 2.87 -27.60 9.42
N GLU A 269 3.13 -26.32 9.66
CA GLU A 269 4.46 -25.74 9.71
C GLU A 269 5.05 -25.85 11.11
N LYS A 270 6.34 -26.12 11.15
CA LYS A 270 7.14 -25.88 12.34
C LYS A 270 7.20 -24.37 12.54
N LYS A 271 6.75 -23.89 13.69
CA LYS A 271 6.97 -22.50 14.07
C LYS A 271 8.48 -22.33 14.17
N THR A 272 9.10 -21.70 13.18
CA THR A 272 10.47 -21.23 13.37
C THR A 272 10.43 -20.15 14.44
N ASP A 273 11.42 -20.17 15.33
CA ASP A 273 11.65 -19.08 16.27
C ASP A 273 11.85 -17.75 15.54
N ASP A 274 11.87 -17.68 14.20
CA ASP A 274 11.72 -16.45 13.42
C ASP A 274 10.53 -15.60 13.86
N HIS A 275 9.47 -16.14 14.47
CA HIS A 275 8.42 -15.28 15.04
C HIS A 275 8.83 -14.63 16.36
N GLU A 276 9.72 -15.27 17.12
CA GLU A 276 10.42 -14.71 18.29
C GLU A 276 11.67 -13.91 17.91
N GLN A 277 12.34 -14.18 16.79
CA GLN A 277 13.48 -13.45 16.23
C GLN A 277 13.05 -12.25 15.40
N LYS A 278 11.87 -12.29 14.75
CA LYS A 278 11.17 -11.09 14.27
C LYS A 278 10.71 -10.25 15.45
N LYS A 279 10.23 -10.85 16.55
CA LYS A 279 9.95 -10.13 17.80
C LYS A 279 11.21 -9.61 18.50
N ALA A 280 12.32 -10.33 18.44
CA ALA A 280 13.57 -9.98 19.10
C ALA A 280 14.38 -8.97 18.29
N CYS A 281 14.37 -9.01 16.96
CA CYS A 281 14.85 -7.90 16.12
C CYS A 281 13.97 -6.66 16.31
N PHE A 282 12.65 -6.82 16.51
CA PHE A 282 11.77 -5.72 16.94
C PHE A 282 12.02 -5.26 18.40
N ALA A 283 12.61 -6.10 19.25
CA ALA A 283 12.87 -5.78 20.67
C ALA A 283 14.29 -5.29 20.94
N ILE A 284 15.25 -5.56 20.04
CA ILE A 284 16.64 -5.09 20.10
C ILE A 284 16.79 -3.71 19.44
N LEU A 285 15.83 -3.30 18.60
CA LEU A 285 15.64 -1.90 18.18
C LEU A 285 14.83 -1.15 19.24
N ASP A 286 15.57 -0.59 20.20
CA ASP A 286 15.20 0.43 21.20
C ASP A 286 13.72 0.52 21.64
N GLN A 287 13.45 -0.01 22.84
CA GLN A 287 12.16 0.02 23.53
C GLN A 287 11.68 1.43 23.95
N THR A 288 12.34 2.51 23.54
CA THR A 288 11.87 3.88 23.80
C THR A 288 10.89 4.42 22.77
N CYS A 289 10.65 3.73 21.65
CA CYS A 289 9.92 4.31 20.51
C CYS A 289 8.67 3.52 20.06
N LEU A 290 8.24 2.48 20.77
CA LEU A 290 7.04 1.71 20.40
C LEU A 290 5.78 2.33 21.02
N VAL A 291 5.20 3.30 20.30
CA VAL A 291 3.78 3.65 20.48
C VAL A 291 2.93 2.42 20.10
N ASN A 292 2.00 2.04 20.98
CA ASN A 292 1.16 0.86 20.79
C ASN A 292 -0.01 1.18 19.82
N TRP A 293 0.25 1.05 18.52
CA TRP A 293 -0.66 1.49 17.45
C TRP A 293 -1.91 0.62 17.23
N ASP A 294 -2.00 -0.57 17.83
CA ASP A 294 -3.26 -1.36 17.83
C ASP A 294 -4.37 -0.64 18.62
N LYS A 295 -4.00 0.27 19.52
CA LYS A 295 -4.93 1.13 20.25
C LYS A 295 -5.37 2.34 19.40
N PHE A 296 -4.46 2.92 18.63
CA PHE A 296 -4.74 4.03 17.72
C PHE A 296 -5.53 3.60 16.48
N ALA A 297 -5.28 2.41 15.91
CA ALA A 297 -6.06 1.90 14.77
C ALA A 297 -7.55 1.73 15.12
N LYS A 298 -7.85 1.38 16.37
CA LYS A 298 -9.23 1.33 16.89
C LYS A 298 -9.84 2.70 17.14
N GLU A 299 -9.03 3.72 17.43
CA GLU A 299 -9.49 5.10 17.63
C GLU A 299 -9.63 5.87 16.30
N VAL A 300 -8.83 5.56 15.27
CA VAL A 300 -8.84 6.21 13.95
C VAL A 300 -9.96 5.70 13.04
N ASP A 301 -10.33 4.41 13.13
CA ASP A 301 -11.52 3.88 12.43
C ASP A 301 -12.83 4.52 12.93
N GLU A 302 -12.83 5.18 14.10
CA GLU A 302 -14.00 5.88 14.66
C GLU A 302 -14.07 7.39 14.31
N GLU A 303 -12.98 8.02 13.85
CA GLU A 303 -12.94 9.49 13.68
C GLU A 303 -12.90 10.05 12.24
N ASP A 304 -12.63 9.27 11.19
CA ASP A 304 -12.59 9.80 9.81
C ASP A 304 -13.73 9.30 8.90
N GLU A 305 -14.97 9.62 9.28
CA GLU A 305 -16.02 9.91 8.30
C GLU A 305 -16.36 11.40 8.36
N LYS A 306 -15.68 12.21 7.53
CA LYS A 306 -16.11 13.58 7.25
C LYS A 306 -17.41 13.55 6.46
N LEU A 307 -18.52 13.44 7.18
CA LEU A 307 -19.87 13.67 6.66
C LEU A 307 -20.14 15.18 6.75
N GLU A 308 -20.52 15.83 5.63
CA GLU A 308 -20.96 17.23 5.62
C GLU A 308 -22.50 17.31 5.64
N GLY A 309 -23.06 18.36 6.28
CA GLY A 309 -24.50 18.64 6.34
C GLY A 309 -25.22 18.19 7.63
N ASP A 310 -26.55 18.04 7.58
CA ASP A 310 -27.41 17.67 8.72
C ASP A 310 -27.00 16.35 9.41
N ALA A 311 -26.33 15.45 8.70
CA ALA A 311 -25.81 14.20 9.25
C ALA A 311 -24.67 14.42 10.26
N ALA A 312 -23.79 15.39 10.01
CA ALA A 312 -22.70 15.74 10.92
C ALA A 312 -23.24 16.34 12.22
N VAL A 313 -24.25 17.21 12.08
CA VAL A 313 -24.94 17.88 13.19
C VAL A 313 -25.70 16.87 14.04
N ASN A 314 -26.39 15.91 13.43
CA ASN A 314 -27.05 14.82 14.15
C ASN A 314 -26.06 13.91 14.89
N LYS A 315 -24.91 13.59 14.29
CA LYS A 315 -23.84 12.80 14.93
C LYS A 315 -23.24 13.55 16.13
N LEU A 316 -23.08 14.87 16.02
CA LEU A 316 -22.67 15.74 17.13
C LEU A 316 -23.69 15.71 18.27
N PHE A 317 -24.99 15.80 17.99
CA PHE A 317 -26.03 15.72 19.03
C PHE A 317 -26.11 14.35 19.70
N GLN A 318 -25.89 13.26 18.95
CA GLN A 318 -25.82 11.92 19.50
C GLN A 318 -24.63 11.76 20.46
N LYS A 319 -23.47 12.33 20.11
CA LYS A 319 -22.28 12.33 20.97
C LYS A 319 -22.52 13.12 22.26
N ILE A 320 -23.07 14.33 22.15
CA ILE A 320 -23.43 15.16 23.33
C ILE A 320 -24.45 14.43 24.22
N TYR A 321 -25.43 13.75 23.64
CA TYR A 321 -26.41 13.00 24.42
C TYR A 321 -25.80 11.75 25.08
N ALA A 322 -24.87 11.04 24.41
CA ALA A 322 -24.22 9.87 24.98
C ALA A 322 -23.38 10.24 26.21
N ASP A 323 -22.61 11.32 26.11
CA ASP A 323 -21.66 11.77 27.13
C ASP A 323 -22.29 12.66 28.23
N ALA A 324 -23.57 13.04 28.09
CA ALA A 324 -24.26 13.94 29.01
C ALA A 324 -24.75 13.26 30.31
N ASP A 325 -24.77 14.05 31.40
CA ASP A 325 -25.42 13.69 32.67
C ASP A 325 -26.96 13.58 32.51
N ASP A 326 -27.61 12.84 33.41
CA ASP A 326 -29.05 12.55 33.33
C ASP A 326 -29.94 13.81 33.31
N ASP A 327 -29.54 14.88 33.99
CA ASP A 327 -30.29 16.14 33.97
C ASP A 327 -30.15 16.87 32.63
N VAL A 328 -28.98 16.77 31.99
CA VAL A 328 -28.73 17.31 30.64
C VAL A 328 -29.50 16.50 29.60
N LYS A 329 -29.54 15.17 29.74
CA LYS A 329 -30.36 14.30 28.89
C LYS A 329 -31.85 14.64 28.98
N LYS A 330 -32.37 14.85 30.20
CA LYS A 330 -33.78 15.27 30.42
C LYS A 330 -34.07 16.64 29.82
N ALA A 331 -33.14 17.59 29.96
CA ALA A 331 -33.21 18.91 29.35
C ALA A 331 -33.31 18.82 27.82
N MET A 332 -32.43 18.04 27.20
CA MET A 332 -32.39 17.84 25.76
C MET A 332 -33.67 17.18 25.24
N LEU A 333 -34.10 16.06 25.84
CA LEU A 333 -35.33 15.37 25.46
C LEU A 333 -36.58 16.24 25.58
N LYS A 334 -36.70 16.99 26.67
CA LYS A 334 -37.87 17.86 26.91
C LYS A 334 -37.89 19.02 25.91
N SER A 335 -36.78 19.71 25.73
CA SER A 335 -36.68 20.84 24.78
C SER A 335 -36.93 20.42 23.33
N TYR A 336 -36.36 19.28 22.92
CA TYR A 336 -36.51 18.74 21.59
C TYR A 336 -37.95 18.30 21.30
N THR A 337 -38.59 17.62 22.26
CA THR A 337 -39.98 17.14 22.11
C THR A 337 -40.97 18.29 22.12
N GLU A 338 -40.80 19.29 22.99
CA GLU A 338 -41.71 20.44 23.08
C GLU A 338 -41.61 21.40 21.89
N SER A 339 -40.41 21.52 21.31
CA SER A 339 -40.13 22.38 20.15
C SER A 339 -40.32 21.70 18.80
N GLY A 340 -40.78 20.44 18.77
CA GLY A 340 -40.96 19.69 17.52
C GLY A 340 -39.64 19.45 16.77
N GLY A 341 -38.52 19.35 17.50
CA GLY A 341 -37.20 19.06 16.96
C GLY A 341 -36.38 20.27 16.50
N THR A 342 -36.84 21.49 16.80
CA THR A 342 -36.21 22.73 16.29
C THR A 342 -35.30 23.42 17.30
N VAL A 343 -35.47 23.15 18.60
CA VAL A 343 -34.70 23.79 19.68
C VAL A 343 -34.17 22.73 20.64
N LEU A 344 -32.88 22.83 20.95
CA LEU A 344 -32.19 21.96 21.89
C LEU A 344 -31.54 22.80 23.01
N SER A 345 -31.83 22.46 24.26
CA SER A 345 -31.21 23.09 25.43
C SER A 345 -30.67 22.03 26.39
N THR A 346 -29.51 22.31 26.97
CA THR A 346 -28.79 21.43 27.91
C THR A 346 -28.99 21.82 29.38
N ASN A 347 -29.67 22.94 29.67
CA ASN A 347 -29.83 23.45 31.04
C ASN A 347 -31.19 23.08 31.66
N TRP A 348 -31.21 22.01 32.46
CA TRP A 348 -32.45 21.52 33.10
C TRP A 348 -33.16 22.55 33.97
N ASN A 349 -32.43 23.42 34.65
CA ASN A 349 -33.03 24.39 35.58
C ASN A 349 -33.90 25.44 34.88
N GLU A 350 -33.59 25.75 33.63
CA GLU A 350 -34.36 26.69 32.80
C GLU A 350 -35.59 26.01 32.20
N ILE A 351 -35.41 24.81 31.65
CA ILE A 351 -36.42 24.13 30.84
C ILE A 351 -37.43 23.39 31.73
N LYS A 352 -37.10 23.07 33.00
CA LYS A 352 -38.06 22.37 33.86
C LYS A 352 -39.32 23.20 34.13
N LYS A 353 -39.21 24.52 34.20
CA LYS A 353 -40.30 25.44 34.57
C LYS A 353 -41.06 26.05 33.39
N LYS A 354 -40.49 26.03 32.18
CA LYS A 354 -41.06 26.70 30.99
C LYS A 354 -41.22 25.69 29.85
N ARG A 355 -42.22 25.93 29.00
CA ARG A 355 -42.37 25.19 27.75
C ARG A 355 -41.43 25.78 26.69
N THR A 356 -40.77 24.93 25.93
CA THR A 356 -39.88 25.34 24.85
C THR A 356 -40.69 25.70 23.61
N GLU A 357 -40.54 26.92 23.10
CA GLU A 357 -41.21 27.37 21.88
C GLU A 357 -40.52 26.85 20.62
N VAL A 358 -41.32 26.58 19.58
CA VAL A 358 -40.82 26.15 18.26
C VAL A 358 -40.13 27.33 17.58
N LYS A 359 -38.87 27.17 17.18
CA LYS A 359 -38.12 28.18 16.42
C LYS A 359 -37.66 27.57 15.10
N PRO A 360 -38.42 27.72 14.01
CA PRO A 360 -38.04 27.14 12.73
C PRO A 360 -36.72 27.76 12.21
N PRO A 361 -35.96 27.03 11.37
CA PRO A 361 -34.77 27.56 10.72
C PRO A 361 -35.04 28.83 9.91
N GLU A 362 -34.01 29.64 9.73
CA GLU A 362 -34.10 30.94 9.07
C GLU A 362 -34.70 30.81 7.66
N GLY A 363 -35.80 31.52 7.38
CA GLY A 363 -36.55 31.45 6.13
C GLY A 363 -37.73 30.48 6.11
N MET A 364 -38.04 29.77 7.21
CA MET A 364 -39.21 28.89 7.33
C MET A 364 -40.22 29.39 8.38
N GLU A 365 -41.52 29.28 8.10
CA GLU A 365 -42.59 29.58 9.05
C GLU A 365 -43.26 28.30 9.57
N TYR A 366 -43.40 28.18 10.90
CA TYR A 366 -44.07 27.06 11.52
C TYR A 366 -45.60 27.21 11.39
N LYS A 367 -46.26 26.20 10.79
CA LYS A 367 -47.73 26.11 10.73
C LYS A 367 -48.23 24.92 11.54
N ARG A 368 -49.28 25.12 12.33
CA ARG A 368 -49.99 24.02 13.00
C ARG A 368 -50.93 23.37 11.99
N TRP A 369 -51.04 22.05 12.07
CA TRP A 369 -51.85 21.24 11.15
C TRP A 369 -53.35 21.58 11.15
N ASP A 370 -53.84 22.25 12.20
CA ASP A 370 -55.26 22.58 12.40
C ASP A 370 -55.61 24.06 12.11
N GLN A 371 -54.76 24.79 11.35
CA GLN A 371 -54.99 26.18 10.93
C GLN A 371 -55.09 26.35 9.42
#